data_AF-A0A6I3MJ81-F1
#
_entry.id   AF-A0A6I3MJ81-F1
#
_cell.length_a   1.000
_cell.length_b   1.000
_cell.length_c   1.000
_cell.angle_alpha   90.00
_cell.angle_beta   90.00
_cell.angle_gamma   90.00
#
_symmetry.space_group_name_H-M   'P 1'
#
loop_
_entity.id
_entity.type
_entity.pdbx_description
1 polymer ?
#
loop_
_entity_poly.entity_id
_entity_poly.type
_entity_poly.pdbx_seq_one_letter_code
_entity_poly.pdbx_strand_id
1 'polypeptide(L)'
;MKTSFLFLTLFLLFFGKSNLLYSQDAVKIHSHNDYNQTIPFWDAYANGATSIEADIFLKDNNLYVSHNQEDITASKTLEALYLKPLQTALEMKYKKEQQLVLLIDIKTEAEATLNKLVSVLKKYETIIHNQNIKIIVSGNRPNSETYIKYPAFIFFDFQELGKTISKENWEKVAMVSLDFKKYSVWNGLGRLTHDDYARVSSIIAKAKETHKPFRFWGSPDTKSAWKAFLELGVDIINTDKPFSCVQYVESLPKRFITASNSSKVYKPSYKTDQKQLPVKNVILLIGDGNGLSQISSAVLANNGALSVTQLKSIGFIKTQSADDFITDSAAAGTALATGEKTNNRAIGTDSLRKPIPNILEILQKRKFATGVITTDEITGATPAAFYAHTEERSDTDGIAKDLVKSKLNLFVGGGSSSFKNTAVESKFKILASVKDMQTVTSDTIGVFISPNRVPSVLEGRGELLAEATKYSLEFLSKKNKPFFLMVEGAQIDSFGHVNNVAGIVAETIDFDTAITEALMFADKNEGTLVIITADHETSGFGIPQGNLKKHKIEGDFITNDHTATMVPIFSYGPHSQDFQGVFENNEVFHKILSVLELK
;
A
#
# COMPACT_ATOMS: atom_id res chain seq x y z
N MET A 1 -6.48 0.37 -75.84
CA MET A 1 -5.24 0.86 -75.21
C MET A 1 -5.46 0.93 -73.71
N LYS A 2 -4.60 0.26 -72.94
CA LYS A 2 -4.69 0.12 -71.49
C LYS A 2 -4.19 1.39 -70.81
N THR A 3 -4.94 1.91 -69.85
CA THR A 3 -4.45 2.85 -68.82
C THR A 3 -4.98 2.38 -67.46
N SER A 4 -4.13 1.68 -66.72
CA SER A 4 -4.37 1.33 -65.31
C SER A 4 -4.17 2.56 -64.44
N PHE A 5 -5.20 2.96 -63.69
CA PHE A 5 -5.07 3.81 -62.51
C PHE A 5 -4.61 2.95 -61.34
N LEU A 6 -3.43 3.26 -60.80
CA LEU A 6 -2.88 2.67 -59.58
C LEU A 6 -3.48 3.42 -58.38
N PHE A 7 -4.41 2.81 -57.66
CA PHE A 7 -4.89 3.31 -56.37
C PHE A 7 -3.82 2.99 -55.32
N LEU A 8 -3.14 4.03 -54.83
CA LEU A 8 -2.20 3.92 -53.71
C LEU A 8 -2.98 4.09 -52.40
N THR A 9 -3.38 2.98 -51.78
CA THR A 9 -3.95 2.97 -50.42
C THR A 9 -2.82 3.20 -49.43
N LEU A 10 -2.73 4.42 -48.90
CA LEU A 10 -1.84 4.81 -47.81
C LEU A 10 -2.40 4.23 -46.49
N PHE A 11 -1.95 3.04 -46.11
CA PHE A 11 -2.25 2.47 -44.79
C PHE A 11 -1.39 3.18 -43.74
N LEU A 12 -2.01 4.13 -43.02
CA LEU A 12 -1.45 4.76 -41.82
C LEU A 12 -1.40 3.70 -40.70
N LEU A 13 -0.28 3.00 -40.60
CA LEU A 13 0.08 2.21 -39.41
C LEU A 13 0.50 3.18 -38.30
N PHE A 14 -0.47 3.66 -37.52
CA PHE A 14 -0.23 4.11 -36.16
C PHE A 14 0.08 2.86 -35.32
N PHE A 15 1.32 2.39 -35.35
CA PHE A 15 1.82 1.51 -34.29
C PHE A 15 1.87 2.33 -33.02
N GLY A 16 0.93 2.02 -32.12
CA GLY A 16 0.95 2.51 -30.76
C GLY A 16 2.33 2.27 -30.15
N LYS A 17 2.82 3.28 -29.41
CA LYS A 17 3.87 3.08 -28.42
C LYS A 17 3.33 2.06 -27.42
N SER A 18 3.59 0.79 -27.68
CA SER A 18 3.45 -0.27 -26.73
C SER A 18 4.27 0.13 -25.51
N ASN A 19 3.60 0.14 -24.36
CA ASN A 19 4.25 0.14 -23.07
C ASN A 19 5.35 -0.93 -23.12
N LEU A 20 6.61 -0.49 -23.08
CA LEU A 20 7.72 -1.33 -22.67
C LEU A 20 7.41 -1.72 -21.22
N LEU A 21 6.63 -2.79 -21.06
CA LEU A 21 6.76 -3.69 -19.93
C LEU A 21 8.21 -4.17 -20.01
N TYR A 22 9.10 -3.45 -19.32
CA TYR A 22 10.35 -4.05 -18.88
C TYR A 22 9.92 -5.29 -18.11
N SER A 23 10.11 -6.46 -18.71
CA SER A 23 10.42 -7.65 -17.95
C SER A 23 11.67 -7.26 -17.15
N GLN A 24 11.48 -6.74 -15.94
CA GLN A 24 12.58 -6.62 -14.99
C GLN A 24 13.02 -8.06 -14.77
N ASP A 25 14.18 -8.41 -15.31
CA ASP A 25 14.91 -9.56 -14.80
C ASP A 25 14.90 -9.46 -13.28
N ALA A 26 14.46 -10.52 -12.60
CA ALA A 26 14.36 -10.51 -11.15
C ALA A 26 15.71 -10.07 -10.57
N VAL A 27 15.68 -9.01 -9.77
CA VAL A 27 16.88 -8.43 -9.19
C VAL A 27 17.59 -9.51 -8.38
N LYS A 28 18.91 -9.59 -8.54
CA LYS A 28 19.70 -10.60 -7.85
C LYS A 28 20.08 -10.10 -6.47
N ILE A 29 20.01 -10.97 -5.47
CA ILE A 29 20.43 -10.66 -4.10
C ILE A 29 21.71 -11.40 -3.80
N HIS A 30 22.71 -10.68 -3.30
CA HIS A 30 24.01 -11.19 -2.89
C HIS A 30 24.11 -11.22 -1.37
N SER A 31 24.21 -12.43 -0.81
CA SER A 31 24.50 -12.67 0.60
C SER A 31 25.99 -12.42 0.85
N HIS A 32 26.29 -11.24 1.39
CA HIS A 32 27.62 -10.82 1.78
C HIS A 32 27.92 -11.34 3.20
N ASN A 33 29.20 -11.57 3.51
CA ASN A 33 29.62 -12.16 4.79
C ASN A 33 28.81 -13.42 5.19
N ASP A 34 28.41 -14.24 4.21
CA ASP A 34 27.43 -15.31 4.42
C ASP A 34 27.88 -16.33 5.49
N TYR A 35 29.18 -16.46 5.69
CA TYR A 35 29.81 -17.31 6.71
C TYR A 35 29.53 -16.87 8.16
N ASN A 36 28.96 -15.67 8.36
CA ASN A 36 28.46 -15.19 9.65
C ASN A 36 26.98 -15.53 9.89
N GLN A 37 26.27 -16.07 8.89
CA GLN A 37 24.91 -16.57 9.07
C GLN A 37 24.91 -17.81 9.98
N THR A 38 23.74 -18.16 10.52
CA THR A 38 23.61 -19.29 11.45
C THR A 38 23.92 -20.61 10.76
N ILE A 39 23.41 -20.77 9.53
CA ILE A 39 23.67 -21.91 8.66
C ILE A 39 24.12 -21.36 7.29
N PRO A 40 25.44 -21.11 7.13
CA PRO A 40 26.00 -20.63 5.87
C PRO A 40 25.57 -21.48 4.67
N PHE A 41 25.51 -20.86 3.49
CA PHE A 41 24.90 -21.37 2.27
C PHE A 41 23.37 -21.59 2.36
N TRP A 42 22.89 -22.39 3.31
CA TRP A 42 21.47 -22.77 3.38
C TRP A 42 20.57 -21.59 3.69
N ASP A 43 20.96 -20.73 4.64
CA ASP A 43 20.17 -19.54 4.99
C ASP A 43 20.02 -18.63 3.78
N ALA A 44 21.07 -18.37 3.01
CA ALA A 44 20.98 -17.54 1.82
C ALA A 44 20.23 -18.23 0.66
N TYR A 45 20.59 -19.47 0.34
CA TYR A 45 20.04 -20.18 -0.82
C TYR A 45 18.55 -20.52 -0.65
N ALA A 46 18.14 -20.99 0.54
CA ALA A 46 16.75 -21.29 0.84
C ALA A 46 15.88 -20.03 0.79
N ASN A 47 16.41 -18.89 1.24
CA ASN A 47 15.70 -17.61 1.25
C ASN A 47 15.78 -16.82 -0.05
N GLY A 48 16.34 -17.39 -1.13
CA GLY A 48 16.25 -16.82 -2.48
C GLY A 48 17.41 -15.92 -2.91
N ALA A 49 18.50 -15.86 -2.13
CA ALA A 49 19.72 -15.23 -2.61
C ALA A 49 20.25 -15.98 -3.84
N THR A 50 20.66 -15.22 -4.86
CA THR A 50 21.16 -15.75 -6.15
C THR A 50 22.67 -15.55 -6.30
N SER A 51 23.31 -14.94 -5.30
CA SER A 51 24.75 -14.83 -5.18
C SER A 51 25.14 -14.96 -3.71
N ILE A 52 26.20 -15.71 -3.42
CA ILE A 52 26.65 -15.99 -2.04
C ILE A 52 28.16 -15.79 -1.98
N GLU A 53 28.64 -15.06 -1.00
CA GLU A 53 30.05 -14.80 -0.78
C GLU A 53 30.70 -15.84 0.14
N ALA A 54 31.94 -16.22 -0.19
CA ALA A 54 32.84 -16.92 0.70
C ALA A 54 34.20 -16.21 0.72
N ASP A 55 34.55 -15.60 1.86
CA ASP A 55 35.88 -15.03 2.09
C ASP A 55 36.86 -16.18 2.39
N ILE A 56 37.84 -16.41 1.52
CA ILE A 56 38.76 -17.55 1.65
C ILE A 56 40.20 -17.15 1.96
N PHE A 57 40.83 -17.93 2.84
CA PHE A 57 42.26 -17.90 3.16
C PHE A 57 42.91 -19.22 2.80
N LEU A 58 44.03 -19.15 2.06
CA LEU A 58 44.94 -20.30 1.91
C LEU A 58 45.86 -20.40 3.12
N LYS A 59 45.72 -21.48 3.90
CA LYS A 59 46.61 -21.78 5.04
C LYS A 59 46.82 -23.28 5.14
N ASP A 60 48.05 -23.72 5.42
CA ASP A 60 48.41 -25.14 5.57
C ASP A 60 47.89 -26.02 4.41
N ASN A 61 47.97 -25.49 3.18
CA ASN A 61 47.45 -26.12 1.96
C ASN A 61 45.94 -26.45 2.01
N ASN A 62 45.15 -25.70 2.76
CA ASN A 62 43.69 -25.79 2.84
C ASN A 62 43.04 -24.42 2.61
N LEU A 63 41.77 -24.42 2.19
CA LEU A 63 40.97 -23.21 1.97
C LEU A 63 39.97 -23.05 3.12
N TYR A 64 40.28 -22.13 4.03
CA TYR A 64 39.43 -21.78 5.16
C TYR A 64 38.55 -20.61 4.81
N VAL A 65 37.36 -20.56 5.40
CA VAL A 65 36.43 -19.43 5.25
C VAL A 65 36.48 -18.58 6.49
N SER A 66 36.84 -17.31 6.35
CA SER A 66 36.91 -16.35 7.44
C SER A 66 37.05 -14.92 6.89
N HIS A 67 36.67 -13.90 7.67
CA HIS A 67 36.98 -12.51 7.34
C HIS A 67 38.44 -12.14 7.66
N ASN A 68 38.90 -12.53 8.86
CA ASN A 68 40.27 -12.29 9.32
C ASN A 68 41.03 -13.61 9.49
N GLN A 69 42.35 -13.56 9.33
CA GLN A 69 43.22 -14.71 9.49
C GLN A 69 43.19 -15.30 10.92
N GLU A 70 42.96 -14.45 11.93
CA GLU A 70 42.93 -14.83 13.35
C GLU A 70 41.68 -15.67 13.70
N ASP A 71 40.59 -15.47 12.95
CA ASP A 71 39.30 -16.14 13.19
C ASP A 71 39.19 -17.52 12.48
N ILE A 72 40.28 -17.98 11.83
CA ILE A 72 40.31 -19.26 11.12
C ILE A 72 40.13 -20.42 12.11
N THR A 73 39.13 -21.25 11.86
CA THR A 73 38.86 -22.48 12.60
C THR A 73 38.92 -23.70 11.68
N ALA A 74 39.42 -24.83 12.19
CA ALA A 74 39.66 -26.02 11.38
C ALA A 74 38.39 -26.60 10.72
N SER A 75 37.22 -26.38 11.31
CA SER A 75 35.93 -26.84 10.81
C SER A 75 35.33 -25.96 9.69
N LYS A 76 35.75 -24.70 9.58
CA LYS A 76 35.20 -23.74 8.62
C LYS A 76 36.03 -23.72 7.33
N THR A 77 35.87 -24.76 6.51
CA THR A 77 36.48 -24.84 5.18
C THR A 77 35.50 -24.48 4.08
N LEU A 78 35.99 -24.06 2.91
CA LEU A 78 35.16 -23.80 1.73
C LEU A 78 34.32 -25.03 1.35
N GLU A 79 34.91 -26.22 1.47
CA GLU A 79 34.20 -27.48 1.19
C GLU A 79 33.07 -27.73 2.20
N ALA A 80 33.32 -27.53 3.49
CA ALA A 80 32.34 -27.80 4.54
C ALA A 80 31.15 -26.83 4.51
N LEU A 81 31.42 -25.53 4.29
CA LEU A 81 30.39 -24.50 4.37
C LEU A 81 29.63 -24.26 3.06
N TYR A 82 30.24 -24.52 1.90
CA TYR A 82 29.64 -24.15 0.61
C TYR A 82 29.60 -25.28 -0.40
N LEU A 83 30.72 -25.94 -0.71
CA LEU A 83 30.74 -26.88 -1.84
C LEU A 83 29.96 -28.16 -1.55
N LYS A 84 30.10 -28.75 -0.36
CA LYS A 84 29.29 -29.93 0.03
C LYS A 84 27.79 -29.58 0.15
N PRO A 85 27.38 -28.51 0.85
CA PRO A 85 25.98 -28.08 0.85
C PRO A 85 25.41 -27.83 -0.55
N LEU A 86 26.15 -27.15 -1.44
CA LEU A 86 25.73 -26.92 -2.81
C LEU A 86 25.58 -28.22 -3.60
N GLN A 87 26.55 -29.13 -3.48
CA GLN A 87 26.45 -30.46 -4.10
C GLN A 87 25.20 -31.21 -3.62
N THR A 88 24.95 -31.21 -2.30
CA THR A 88 23.74 -31.82 -1.72
C THR A 88 22.46 -31.19 -2.28
N ALA A 89 22.39 -29.85 -2.38
CA ALA A 89 21.23 -29.18 -2.96
C ALA A 89 20.97 -29.59 -4.42
N LEU A 90 22.03 -29.71 -5.23
CA LEU A 90 21.94 -30.17 -6.61
C LEU A 90 21.49 -31.64 -6.72
N GLU A 91 22.04 -32.52 -5.90
CA GLU A 91 21.67 -33.94 -5.84
C GLU A 91 20.20 -34.13 -5.43
N MET A 92 19.72 -33.33 -4.47
CA MET A 92 18.33 -33.27 -4.05
C MET A 92 17.41 -32.60 -5.09
N LYS A 93 17.97 -32.02 -6.16
CA LYS A 93 17.25 -31.18 -7.14
C LYS A 93 16.52 -30.00 -6.50
N TYR A 94 16.94 -29.59 -5.30
CA TYR A 94 16.35 -28.46 -4.59
C TYR A 94 16.66 -27.18 -5.36
N LYS A 95 15.61 -26.45 -5.78
CA LYS A 95 15.73 -25.21 -6.58
C LYS A 95 16.62 -25.36 -7.83
N LYS A 96 16.56 -26.52 -8.51
CA LYS A 96 17.42 -26.86 -9.67
C LYS A 96 17.48 -25.82 -10.80
N GLU A 97 16.42 -25.05 -11.01
CA GLU A 97 16.33 -24.02 -12.06
C GLU A 97 16.90 -22.66 -11.63
N GLN A 98 17.19 -22.49 -10.32
CA GLN A 98 17.72 -21.23 -9.81
C GLN A 98 19.18 -21.07 -10.20
N GLN A 99 19.49 -19.97 -10.88
CA GLN A 99 20.87 -19.55 -11.11
C GLN A 99 21.51 -19.11 -9.79
N LEU A 100 22.72 -19.60 -9.51
CA LEU A 100 23.49 -19.25 -8.32
C LEU A 100 24.91 -18.85 -8.69
N VAL A 101 25.35 -17.73 -8.14
CA VAL A 101 26.75 -17.34 -8.11
C VAL A 101 27.34 -17.72 -6.76
N LEU A 102 28.45 -18.46 -6.77
CA LEU A 102 29.34 -18.56 -5.62
C LEU A 102 30.50 -17.59 -5.85
N LEU A 103 30.49 -16.47 -5.14
CA LEU A 103 31.51 -15.44 -5.20
C LEU A 103 32.61 -15.77 -4.19
N ILE A 104 33.79 -16.10 -4.68
CA ILE A 104 34.94 -16.48 -3.87
C ILE A 104 35.83 -15.26 -3.71
N ASP A 105 35.79 -14.63 -2.54
CA ASP A 105 36.62 -13.46 -2.24
C ASP A 105 37.95 -13.93 -1.62
N ILE A 106 39.05 -13.75 -2.35
CA ILE A 106 40.36 -14.23 -1.91
C ILE A 106 41.00 -13.20 -0.98
N LYS A 107 41.35 -13.60 0.25
CA LYS A 107 42.03 -12.74 1.24
C LYS A 107 43.55 -12.93 1.30
N THR A 108 44.07 -13.99 0.71
CA THR A 108 45.51 -14.32 0.61
C THR A 108 46.08 -13.96 -0.76
N GLU A 109 47.34 -14.32 -1.04
CA GLU A 109 47.95 -14.13 -2.37
C GLU A 109 47.12 -14.85 -3.45
N ALA A 110 46.85 -14.15 -4.56
CA ALA A 110 45.86 -14.54 -5.54
C ALA A 110 46.20 -15.83 -6.29
N GLU A 111 47.41 -15.95 -6.85
CA GLU A 111 47.76 -17.07 -7.75
C GLU A 111 47.84 -18.40 -7.00
N ALA A 112 48.52 -18.43 -5.85
CA ALA A 112 48.64 -19.63 -5.03
C ALA A 112 47.27 -20.10 -4.52
N THR A 113 46.44 -19.16 -4.05
CA THR A 113 45.09 -19.47 -3.54
C THR A 113 44.19 -19.97 -4.66
N LEU A 114 44.22 -19.35 -5.84
CA LEU A 114 43.40 -19.72 -6.97
C LEU A 114 43.82 -21.08 -7.58
N ASN A 115 45.11 -21.38 -7.62
CA ASN A 115 45.60 -22.71 -8.00
C ASN A 115 45.06 -23.79 -7.06
N LYS A 116 45.05 -23.52 -5.74
CA LYS A 116 44.45 -24.43 -4.77
C LYS A 116 42.93 -24.54 -4.96
N LEU A 117 42.23 -23.43 -5.19
CA LEU A 117 40.79 -23.41 -5.44
C LEU A 117 40.42 -24.26 -6.66
N VAL A 118 41.15 -24.13 -7.76
CA VAL A 118 40.96 -24.95 -8.96
C VAL A 118 41.14 -26.45 -8.64
N SER A 119 42.16 -26.80 -7.85
CA SER A 119 42.38 -28.19 -7.43
C SER A 119 41.22 -28.74 -6.58
N VAL A 120 40.65 -27.93 -5.69
CA VAL A 120 39.48 -28.31 -4.88
C VAL A 120 38.23 -28.44 -5.74
N LEU A 121 37.92 -27.46 -6.59
CA LEU A 121 36.71 -27.44 -7.43
C LEU A 121 36.66 -28.59 -8.44
N LYS A 122 37.80 -29.06 -8.94
CA LYS A 122 37.88 -30.25 -9.81
C LYS A 122 37.33 -31.52 -9.18
N LYS A 123 37.21 -31.59 -7.85
CA LYS A 123 36.57 -32.72 -7.15
C LYS A 123 35.05 -32.67 -7.22
N TYR A 124 34.46 -31.53 -7.59
CA TYR A 124 33.03 -31.27 -7.60
C TYR A 124 32.53 -31.09 -9.05
N GLU A 125 32.63 -32.14 -9.86
CA GLU A 125 32.24 -32.11 -11.29
C GLU A 125 30.79 -31.68 -11.52
N THR A 126 29.89 -32.07 -10.61
CA THR A 126 28.46 -31.69 -10.63
C THR A 126 28.24 -30.19 -10.45
N ILE A 127 29.19 -29.48 -9.84
CA ILE A 127 29.15 -28.03 -9.65
C ILE A 127 29.76 -27.34 -10.87
N ILE A 128 30.98 -27.70 -11.26
CA ILE A 128 31.73 -26.99 -12.32
C ILE A 128 31.16 -27.17 -13.73
N HIS A 129 30.38 -28.24 -13.98
CA HIS A 129 29.71 -28.46 -15.26
C HIS A 129 28.25 -27.98 -15.27
N ASN A 130 27.74 -27.46 -14.16
CA ASN A 130 26.36 -27.00 -14.06
C ASN A 130 26.21 -25.59 -14.64
N GLN A 131 25.35 -25.45 -15.66
CA GLN A 131 25.11 -24.17 -16.34
C GLN A 131 24.44 -23.11 -15.47
N ASN A 132 23.76 -23.53 -14.41
CA ASN A 132 23.09 -22.63 -13.45
C ASN A 132 24.04 -22.16 -12.35
N ILE A 133 25.24 -22.74 -12.22
CA ILE A 133 26.21 -22.35 -11.20
C ILE A 133 27.37 -21.58 -11.85
N LYS A 134 27.71 -20.43 -11.28
CA LYS A 134 28.90 -19.66 -11.66
C LYS A 134 29.81 -19.45 -10.47
N ILE A 135 31.09 -19.82 -10.63
CA ILE A 135 32.14 -19.51 -9.66
C ILE A 135 32.84 -18.23 -10.10
N ILE A 136 32.73 -17.18 -9.28
CA ILE A 136 33.26 -15.85 -9.61
C ILE A 136 34.28 -15.47 -8.54
N VAL A 137 35.52 -15.20 -8.95
CA VAL A 137 36.60 -14.80 -8.04
C VAL A 137 36.59 -13.29 -7.86
N SER A 138 36.66 -12.84 -6.61
CA SER A 138 36.78 -11.45 -6.14
C SER A 138 37.92 -11.32 -5.11
N GLY A 139 37.98 -10.21 -4.38
CA GLY A 139 39.07 -9.91 -3.45
C GLY A 139 40.41 -9.73 -4.15
N ASN A 140 41.46 -10.39 -3.64
CA ASN A 140 42.76 -10.47 -4.27
C ASN A 140 42.69 -11.33 -5.53
N ARG A 141 42.59 -10.68 -6.68
CA ARG A 141 42.55 -11.32 -8.01
C ARG A 141 43.92 -11.26 -8.68
N PRO A 142 44.22 -12.21 -9.58
CA PRO A 142 45.35 -12.06 -10.49
C PRO A 142 45.13 -10.86 -11.43
N ASN A 143 46.17 -10.43 -12.13
CA ASN A 143 46.06 -9.35 -13.11
C ASN A 143 44.98 -9.68 -14.16
N SER A 144 44.08 -8.72 -14.45
CA SER A 144 42.97 -8.87 -15.40
C SER A 144 43.40 -9.30 -16.81
N GLU A 145 44.64 -8.99 -17.21
CA GLU A 145 45.20 -9.42 -18.51
C GLU A 145 45.58 -10.91 -18.56
N THR A 146 45.47 -11.62 -17.44
CA THR A 146 45.87 -13.02 -17.32
C THR A 146 44.69 -13.97 -17.05
N TYR A 147 43.46 -13.46 -17.02
CA TYR A 147 42.26 -14.25 -16.71
C TYR A 147 42.06 -15.45 -17.63
N ILE A 148 42.45 -15.35 -18.90
CA ILE A 148 42.33 -16.44 -19.87
C ILE A 148 43.13 -17.70 -19.49
N LYS A 149 44.14 -17.58 -18.62
CA LYS A 149 44.95 -18.73 -18.15
C LYS A 149 44.17 -19.69 -17.26
N TYR A 150 43.06 -19.26 -16.67
CA TYR A 150 42.30 -20.06 -15.71
C TYR A 150 41.21 -20.91 -16.38
N PRO A 151 40.88 -22.10 -15.82
CA PRO A 151 39.90 -23.03 -16.40
C PRO A 151 38.56 -22.39 -16.75
N ALA A 152 37.85 -22.95 -17.73
CA ALA A 152 36.59 -22.38 -18.25
C ALA A 152 35.52 -22.09 -17.18
N PHE A 153 35.47 -22.89 -16.11
CA PHE A 153 34.52 -22.72 -15.00
C PHE A 153 34.90 -21.62 -13.98
N ILE A 154 36.07 -20.98 -14.12
CA ILE A 154 36.47 -19.83 -13.31
C ILE A 154 36.20 -18.54 -14.07
N PHE A 155 35.41 -17.68 -13.43
CA PHE A 155 35.14 -16.31 -13.84
C PHE A 155 35.63 -15.33 -12.79
N PHE A 156 35.65 -14.04 -13.12
CA PHE A 156 36.12 -12.98 -12.23
C PHE A 156 35.10 -11.84 -12.17
N ASP A 157 35.08 -11.13 -11.05
CA ASP A 157 34.54 -9.78 -11.07
C ASP A 157 35.59 -8.78 -11.60
N PHE A 158 35.11 -7.60 -11.98
CA PHE A 158 35.95 -6.52 -12.48
C PHE A 158 35.74 -5.26 -11.65
N GLN A 159 36.83 -4.71 -11.12
CA GLN A 159 36.80 -3.55 -10.21
C GLN A 159 37.58 -2.34 -10.76
N GLU A 160 38.19 -2.48 -11.94
CA GLU A 160 39.04 -1.46 -12.59
C GLU A 160 38.25 -0.74 -13.70
N LEU A 161 37.07 -0.21 -13.38
CA LEU A 161 36.19 0.41 -14.38
C LEU A 161 36.92 1.52 -15.16
N GLY A 162 36.89 1.42 -16.50
CA GLY A 162 37.61 2.33 -17.41
C GLY A 162 38.92 1.75 -17.98
N LYS A 163 39.45 0.65 -17.41
CA LYS A 163 40.57 -0.09 -17.99
C LYS A 163 40.07 -0.99 -19.12
N THR A 164 40.71 -0.90 -20.28
CA THR A 164 40.47 -1.81 -21.41
C THR A 164 41.34 -3.05 -21.27
N ILE A 165 40.76 -4.23 -21.48
CA ILE A 165 41.46 -5.52 -21.51
C ILE A 165 41.12 -6.26 -22.81
N SER A 166 41.87 -7.32 -23.15
CA SER A 166 41.58 -8.13 -24.34
C SER A 166 40.18 -8.75 -24.31
N LYS A 167 39.62 -9.05 -25.48
CA LYS A 167 38.27 -9.65 -25.60
C LYS A 167 38.18 -10.99 -24.86
N GLU A 168 39.21 -11.82 -24.96
CA GLU A 168 39.28 -13.14 -24.35
C GLU A 168 39.29 -13.03 -22.81
N ASN A 169 40.02 -12.06 -22.26
CA ASN A 169 40.00 -11.78 -20.82
C ASN A 169 38.66 -11.17 -20.38
N TRP A 170 38.02 -10.36 -21.22
CA TRP A 170 36.69 -9.80 -20.94
C TRP A 170 35.57 -10.85 -20.92
N GLU A 171 35.69 -11.92 -21.72
CA GLU A 171 34.78 -13.06 -21.67
C GLU A 171 34.84 -13.81 -20.32
N LYS A 172 35.98 -13.73 -19.62
CA LYS A 172 36.14 -14.25 -18.24
C LYS A 172 35.56 -13.35 -17.15
N VAL A 173 35.22 -12.11 -17.47
CA VAL A 173 34.55 -11.20 -16.52
C VAL A 173 33.06 -11.54 -16.48
N ALA A 174 32.55 -11.92 -15.32
CA ALA A 174 31.14 -12.28 -15.14
C ALA A 174 30.30 -11.16 -14.53
N MET A 175 30.92 -10.20 -13.81
CA MET A 175 30.24 -9.04 -13.23
C MET A 175 31.22 -7.88 -12.97
N VAL A 176 30.67 -6.69 -12.73
CA VAL A 176 31.42 -5.52 -12.25
C VAL A 176 31.06 -5.29 -10.79
N SER A 177 32.07 -5.20 -9.92
CA SER A 177 31.89 -4.89 -8.50
C SER A 177 32.66 -3.63 -8.14
N LEU A 178 31.99 -2.62 -7.58
CA LEU A 178 32.66 -1.39 -7.14
C LEU A 178 32.44 -1.11 -5.66
N ASP A 179 33.40 -0.44 -5.05
CA ASP A 179 33.30 0.03 -3.67
C ASP A 179 32.38 1.24 -3.61
N PHE A 180 31.23 1.11 -2.95
CA PHE A 180 30.29 2.22 -2.79
C PHE A 180 30.92 3.43 -2.08
N LYS A 181 31.83 3.19 -1.13
CA LYS A 181 32.43 4.24 -0.29
C LYS A 181 33.31 5.21 -1.08
N LYS A 182 33.73 4.82 -2.30
CA LYS A 182 34.45 5.73 -3.22
C LYS A 182 33.55 6.81 -3.83
N TYR A 183 32.23 6.62 -3.81
CA TYR A 183 31.29 7.50 -4.51
C TYR A 183 30.34 8.25 -3.56
N SER A 184 30.07 7.69 -2.38
CA SER A 184 29.20 8.30 -1.38
C SER A 184 29.51 7.82 0.04
N VAL A 185 29.22 8.69 1.01
CA VAL A 185 29.23 8.38 2.45
C VAL A 185 27.81 8.20 3.00
N TRP A 186 26.80 8.12 2.11
CA TRP A 186 25.40 7.91 2.50
C TRP A 186 25.27 6.64 3.32
N ASN A 187 24.56 6.72 4.45
CA ASN A 187 24.39 5.61 5.40
C ASN A 187 23.13 4.75 5.13
N GLY A 188 22.46 4.97 3.99
CA GLY A 188 21.25 4.24 3.62
C GLY A 188 19.97 4.79 4.24
N LEU A 189 20.01 5.84 5.08
CA LEU A 189 18.81 6.46 5.66
C LEU A 189 18.42 7.73 4.90
N GLY A 190 17.11 7.95 4.75
CA GLY A 190 16.58 9.04 3.92
C GLY A 190 16.92 8.85 2.44
N ARG A 191 16.94 9.93 1.67
CA ARG A 191 17.37 9.93 0.27
C ARG A 191 18.86 10.24 0.16
N LEU A 192 19.50 9.77 -0.91
CA LEU A 192 20.78 10.32 -1.35
C LEU A 192 20.69 11.86 -1.47
N THR A 193 21.74 12.55 -1.04
CA THR A 193 21.89 13.99 -1.28
C THR A 193 21.90 14.27 -2.77
N HIS A 194 21.67 15.52 -3.20
CA HIS A 194 21.70 15.86 -4.62
C HIS A 194 23.03 15.46 -5.28
N ASP A 195 24.15 15.76 -4.61
CA ASP A 195 25.48 15.50 -5.13
C ASP A 195 25.84 14.01 -5.09
N ASP A 196 25.48 13.30 -4.01
CA ASP A 196 25.64 11.84 -3.94
C ASP A 196 24.83 11.14 -5.01
N TYR A 197 23.57 11.55 -5.21
CA TYR A 197 22.71 10.99 -6.23
C TYR A 197 23.34 11.14 -7.62
N ALA A 198 23.86 12.33 -7.95
CA ALA A 198 24.51 12.57 -9.24
C ALA A 198 25.76 11.69 -9.43
N ARG A 199 26.63 11.59 -8.41
CA ARG A 199 27.84 10.75 -8.46
C ARG A 199 27.51 9.26 -8.59
N VAL A 200 26.63 8.76 -7.71
CA VAL A 200 26.22 7.34 -7.68
C VAL A 200 25.50 6.97 -8.98
N SER A 201 24.59 7.80 -9.48
CA SER A 201 23.92 7.56 -10.76
C SER A 201 24.91 7.53 -11.92
N SER A 202 25.88 8.45 -11.94
CA SER A 202 26.89 8.52 -13.00
C SER A 202 27.77 7.28 -13.05
N ILE A 203 28.22 6.76 -11.89
CA ILE A 203 29.04 5.55 -11.88
C ILE A 203 28.23 4.31 -12.26
N ILE A 204 26.97 4.22 -11.85
CA ILE A 204 26.08 3.13 -12.27
C ILE A 204 25.92 3.15 -13.80
N ALA A 205 25.66 4.31 -14.40
CA ALA A 205 25.55 4.44 -15.85
C ALA A 205 26.82 3.95 -16.57
N LYS A 206 28.01 4.36 -16.10
CA LYS A 206 29.30 3.87 -16.64
C LYS A 206 29.48 2.37 -16.48
N ALA A 207 29.06 1.79 -15.35
CA ALA A 207 29.11 0.35 -15.16
C ALA A 207 28.17 -0.39 -16.11
N LYS A 208 26.99 0.18 -16.42
CA LYS A 208 26.02 -0.40 -17.36
C LYS A 208 26.51 -0.44 -18.80
N GLU A 209 27.36 0.50 -19.21
CA GLU A 209 28.00 0.50 -20.54
C GLU A 209 28.86 -0.76 -20.78
N THR A 210 29.25 -1.47 -19.73
CA THR A 210 30.00 -2.74 -19.84
C THR A 210 29.13 -3.92 -20.26
N HIS A 211 27.80 -3.81 -20.18
CA HIS A 211 26.84 -4.89 -20.39
C HIS A 211 27.04 -6.14 -19.50
N LYS A 212 27.78 -6.00 -18.40
CA LYS A 212 27.89 -7.02 -17.35
C LYS A 212 26.99 -6.65 -16.17
N PRO A 213 26.46 -7.63 -15.42
CA PRO A 213 25.77 -7.37 -14.17
C PRO A 213 26.63 -6.53 -13.23
N PHE A 214 26.04 -5.50 -12.63
CA PHE A 214 26.71 -4.56 -11.75
C PHE A 214 26.26 -4.68 -10.29
N ARG A 215 27.22 -4.62 -9.37
CA ARG A 215 26.98 -4.54 -7.92
C ARG A 215 27.86 -3.51 -7.25
N PHE A 216 27.39 -3.01 -6.11
CA PHE A 216 28.24 -2.36 -5.12
C PHE A 216 28.58 -3.33 -3.99
N TRP A 217 29.80 -3.24 -3.46
CA TRP A 217 30.16 -3.74 -2.13
C TRP A 217 30.45 -2.56 -1.19
N GLY A 218 30.46 -2.80 0.12
CA GLY A 218 30.63 -1.73 1.11
C GLY A 218 29.47 -0.72 1.14
N SER A 219 28.31 -1.10 0.58
CA SER A 219 27.11 -0.29 0.55
C SER A 219 26.30 -0.38 1.85
N PRO A 220 25.48 0.63 2.18
CA PRO A 220 24.56 0.55 3.31
C PRO A 220 23.55 -0.60 3.18
N ASP A 221 23.20 -1.22 4.30
CA ASP A 221 22.35 -2.41 4.35
C ASP A 221 21.02 -2.15 5.07
N THR A 222 20.15 -1.39 4.40
CA THR A 222 18.82 -0.99 4.89
C THR A 222 17.77 -1.09 3.78
N LYS A 223 16.48 -1.18 4.14
CA LYS A 223 15.37 -1.15 3.16
C LYS A 223 15.46 0.03 2.19
N SER A 224 15.72 1.22 2.73
CA SER A 224 15.89 2.45 1.94
C SER A 224 17.07 2.38 0.97
N ALA A 225 18.19 1.78 1.38
CA ALA A 225 19.34 1.55 0.50
C ALA A 225 19.04 0.52 -0.60
N TRP A 226 18.48 -0.64 -0.24
CA TRP A 226 18.10 -1.68 -1.21
C TRP A 226 17.18 -1.11 -2.29
N LYS A 227 16.16 -0.35 -1.88
CA LYS A 227 15.26 0.35 -2.79
C LYS A 227 16.00 1.38 -3.67
N ALA A 228 16.81 2.25 -3.08
CA ALA A 228 17.50 3.28 -3.86
C ALA A 228 18.40 2.66 -4.93
N PHE A 229 19.11 1.58 -4.60
CA PHE A 229 19.94 0.86 -5.56
C PHE A 229 19.12 0.18 -6.67
N LEU A 230 17.96 -0.40 -6.32
CA LEU A 230 17.00 -0.90 -7.30
C LEU A 230 16.53 0.18 -8.29
N GLU A 231 16.11 1.34 -7.77
CA GLU A 231 15.63 2.45 -8.60
C GLU A 231 16.72 3.05 -9.49
N LEU A 232 17.96 3.06 -9.00
CA LEU A 232 19.13 3.51 -9.76
C LEU A 232 19.64 2.45 -10.76
N GLY A 233 19.10 1.23 -10.73
CA GLY A 233 19.39 0.18 -11.68
C GLY A 233 20.56 -0.73 -11.33
N VAL A 234 20.94 -0.87 -10.06
CA VAL A 234 21.91 -1.89 -9.62
C VAL A 234 21.34 -3.29 -9.88
N ASP A 235 22.11 -4.18 -10.51
CA ASP A 235 21.63 -5.51 -10.91
C ASP A 235 21.64 -6.52 -9.77
N ILE A 236 22.60 -6.37 -8.85
CA ILE A 236 22.82 -7.28 -7.72
C ILE A 236 22.91 -6.46 -6.43
N ILE A 237 21.94 -6.64 -5.53
CA ILE A 237 21.89 -5.95 -4.24
C ILE A 237 22.72 -6.72 -3.22
N ASN A 238 23.70 -6.03 -2.62
CA ASN A 238 24.55 -6.56 -1.57
C ASN A 238 23.87 -6.40 -0.20
N THR A 239 23.84 -7.45 0.61
CA THR A 239 23.22 -7.43 1.94
C THR A 239 23.86 -8.45 2.88
N ASP A 240 23.95 -8.11 4.16
CA ASP A 240 24.27 -9.07 5.22
C ASP A 240 22.98 -9.72 5.78
N LYS A 241 21.81 -9.34 5.25
CA LYS A 241 20.46 -9.77 5.69
C LYS A 241 19.65 -10.35 4.51
N PRO A 242 20.11 -11.44 3.88
CA PRO A 242 19.53 -11.97 2.64
C PRO A 242 18.02 -12.24 2.75
N PHE A 243 17.55 -12.86 3.83
CA PHE A 243 16.13 -13.11 4.05
C PHE A 243 15.28 -11.83 4.03
N SER A 244 15.64 -10.85 4.88
CA SER A 244 14.89 -9.59 4.96
C SER A 244 14.96 -8.77 3.67
N CYS A 245 16.09 -8.81 2.98
CA CYS A 245 16.28 -8.13 1.70
C CYS A 245 15.38 -8.75 0.62
N VAL A 246 15.41 -10.07 0.44
CA VAL A 246 14.58 -10.77 -0.56
C VAL A 246 13.10 -10.49 -0.30
N GLN A 247 12.62 -10.67 0.93
CA GLN A 247 11.23 -10.40 1.28
C GLN A 247 10.82 -8.95 0.98
N TYR A 248 11.70 -7.98 1.29
CA TYR A 248 11.42 -6.58 0.97
C TYR A 248 11.35 -6.34 -0.54
N VAL A 249 12.35 -6.79 -1.31
CA VAL A 249 12.40 -6.57 -2.76
C VAL A 249 11.22 -7.22 -3.48
N GLU A 250 10.85 -8.46 -3.11
CA GLU A 250 9.68 -9.15 -3.67
C GLU A 250 8.36 -8.44 -3.36
N SER A 251 8.29 -7.73 -2.23
CA SER A 251 7.09 -6.99 -1.84
C SER A 251 6.92 -5.65 -2.57
N LEU A 252 8.01 -5.05 -3.11
CA LEU A 252 7.98 -3.69 -3.67
C LEU A 252 6.93 -3.49 -4.77
N PRO A 253 6.73 -4.39 -5.74
CA PRO A 253 5.74 -4.19 -6.80
C PRO A 253 4.31 -4.01 -6.29
N LYS A 254 3.98 -4.56 -5.12
CA LYS A 254 2.66 -4.42 -4.47
C LYS A 254 2.57 -3.19 -3.57
N ARG A 255 3.71 -2.68 -3.11
CA ARG A 255 3.82 -1.52 -2.21
C ARG A 255 3.81 -0.21 -2.97
N PHE A 256 4.32 -0.20 -4.20
CA PHE A 256 4.31 0.99 -5.06
C PHE A 256 3.10 1.03 -5.96
N ILE A 257 2.36 2.13 -5.85
CA ILE A 257 1.25 2.40 -6.74
C ILE A 257 1.43 3.78 -7.38
N THR A 258 0.87 3.94 -8.56
CA THR A 258 0.58 5.25 -9.14
C THR A 258 -0.93 5.43 -9.01
N ALA A 259 -1.37 6.58 -8.49
CA ALA A 259 -2.80 6.86 -8.30
C ALA A 259 -3.59 6.65 -9.61
N SER A 260 -4.71 5.93 -9.53
CA SER A 260 -5.57 5.60 -10.68
C SER A 260 -6.67 6.64 -10.95
N ASN A 261 -6.98 7.45 -9.96
CA ASN A 261 -8.00 8.50 -9.96
C ASN A 261 -7.45 9.76 -9.27
N SER A 262 -8.22 10.85 -9.34
CA SER A 262 -7.88 12.14 -8.72
C SER A 262 -9.14 12.84 -8.22
N SER A 263 -9.01 13.63 -7.17
CA SER A 263 -10.09 14.50 -6.66
C SER A 263 -9.80 15.95 -7.04
N LYS A 264 -10.81 16.67 -7.55
CA LYS A 264 -10.69 18.11 -7.77
C LYS A 264 -10.84 18.84 -6.44
N VAL A 265 -9.74 19.40 -5.95
CA VAL A 265 -9.70 20.13 -4.69
C VAL A 265 -10.66 21.33 -4.73
N TYR A 266 -11.64 21.32 -3.84
CA TYR A 266 -12.56 22.41 -3.59
C TYR A 266 -12.14 23.17 -2.32
N LYS A 267 -12.00 24.49 -2.45
CA LYS A 267 -11.74 25.38 -1.33
C LYS A 267 -13.05 26.06 -0.92
N PRO A 268 -13.57 25.79 0.29
CA PRO A 268 -14.82 26.40 0.73
C PRO A 268 -14.73 27.92 0.84
N SER A 269 -15.88 28.59 0.81
CA SER A 269 -15.99 30.05 0.93
C SER A 269 -15.66 30.57 2.33
N TYR A 270 -15.79 29.72 3.35
CA TYR A 270 -15.69 30.03 4.79
C TYR A 270 -16.69 31.08 5.29
N LYS A 271 -17.79 31.34 4.57
CA LYS A 271 -18.76 32.38 4.93
C LYS A 271 -19.40 32.13 6.31
N THR A 272 -19.84 30.90 6.54
CA THR A 272 -20.52 30.48 7.78
C THR A 272 -19.63 29.66 8.70
N ASP A 273 -18.41 29.34 8.25
CA ASP A 273 -17.47 28.52 8.99
C ASP A 273 -17.08 29.17 10.32
N GLN A 274 -17.14 28.37 11.37
CA GLN A 274 -16.86 28.76 12.75
C GLN A 274 -17.76 29.88 13.31
N LYS A 275 -18.95 30.08 12.71
CA LYS A 275 -19.92 31.07 13.19
C LYS A 275 -20.96 30.40 14.09
N GLN A 276 -21.40 31.16 15.09
CA GLN A 276 -22.51 30.81 15.98
C GLN A 276 -23.83 31.12 15.27
N LEU A 277 -24.16 30.34 14.23
CA LEU A 277 -25.39 30.46 13.45
C LEU A 277 -26.24 29.20 13.63
N PRO A 278 -27.58 29.29 13.58
CA PRO A 278 -28.44 28.11 13.71
C PRO A 278 -28.11 27.02 12.70
N VAL A 279 -27.84 25.81 13.20
CA VAL A 279 -27.65 24.60 12.37
C VAL A 279 -29.03 24.03 12.02
N LYS A 280 -29.30 23.87 10.73
CA LYS A 280 -30.53 23.28 10.18
C LYS A 280 -30.29 21.88 9.62
N ASN A 281 -29.13 21.65 9.01
CA ASN A 281 -28.80 20.39 8.37
C ASN A 281 -27.46 19.88 8.87
N VAL A 282 -27.33 18.56 8.99
CA VAL A 282 -26.08 17.90 9.34
C VAL A 282 -25.75 16.86 8.28
N ILE A 283 -24.51 16.91 7.79
CA ILE A 283 -23.95 15.89 6.89
C ILE A 283 -22.78 15.26 7.63
N LEU A 284 -22.90 13.99 7.98
CA LEU A 284 -21.83 13.19 8.59
C LEU A 284 -21.24 12.27 7.54
N LEU A 285 -19.97 12.47 7.21
CA LEU A 285 -19.22 11.60 6.30
C LEU A 285 -18.25 10.73 7.08
N ILE A 286 -18.31 9.41 6.89
CA ILE A 286 -17.46 8.41 7.55
C ILE A 286 -16.62 7.70 6.49
N GLY A 287 -15.31 7.84 6.53
CA GLY A 287 -14.42 6.95 5.78
C GLY A 287 -14.05 5.77 6.68
N ASP A 288 -14.62 4.59 6.43
CA ASP A 288 -14.36 3.41 7.26
C ASP A 288 -12.87 3.07 7.22
N GLY A 289 -12.21 2.93 8.38
CA GLY A 289 -10.77 2.68 8.46
C GLY A 289 -9.85 3.85 8.03
N ASN A 290 -10.41 5.04 7.74
CA ASN A 290 -9.71 6.17 7.12
C ASN A 290 -8.90 7.03 8.11
N GLY A 291 -7.88 6.45 8.71
CA GLY A 291 -6.93 7.15 9.58
C GLY A 291 -6.10 8.22 8.88
N LEU A 292 -5.25 8.91 9.66
CA LEU A 292 -4.44 10.02 9.13
C LEU A 292 -3.45 9.58 8.04
N SER A 293 -2.94 8.35 8.10
CA SER A 293 -2.06 7.79 7.06
C SER A 293 -2.79 7.53 5.75
N GLN A 294 -4.02 7.03 5.80
CA GLN A 294 -4.88 6.79 4.64
C GLN A 294 -5.13 8.13 3.92
N ILE A 295 -5.57 9.16 4.67
CA ILE A 295 -5.73 10.53 4.15
C ILE A 295 -4.43 11.08 3.58
N SER A 296 -3.32 10.97 4.32
CA SER A 296 -2.01 11.49 3.88
C SER A 296 -1.54 10.85 2.57
N SER A 297 -1.81 9.56 2.38
CA SER A 297 -1.44 8.85 1.16
C SER A 297 -2.21 9.37 -0.05
N ALA A 298 -3.51 9.62 0.11
CA ALA A 298 -4.36 10.22 -0.92
C ALA A 298 -3.98 11.68 -1.21
N VAL A 299 -3.62 12.46 -0.19
CA VAL A 299 -3.08 13.82 -0.36
C VAL A 299 -1.83 13.80 -1.23
N LEU A 300 -0.86 12.95 -0.91
CA LEU A 300 0.38 12.82 -1.67
C LEU A 300 0.15 12.27 -3.09
N ALA A 301 -0.82 11.38 -3.26
CA ALA A 301 -1.26 10.88 -4.56
C ALA A 301 -1.94 11.97 -5.39
N ASN A 302 -2.64 12.92 -4.76
CA ASN A 302 -3.42 13.98 -5.38
C ASN A 302 -2.70 15.34 -5.38
N ASN A 303 -1.42 15.37 -5.75
CA ASN A 303 -0.60 16.60 -5.85
C ASN A 303 -0.44 17.42 -4.56
N GLY A 304 -0.62 16.79 -3.39
CA GLY A 304 -0.40 17.42 -2.10
C GLY A 304 -1.62 18.12 -1.52
N ALA A 305 -2.82 17.92 -2.08
CA ALA A 305 -4.05 18.49 -1.54
C ALA A 305 -5.29 17.64 -1.82
N LEU A 306 -6.24 17.70 -0.89
CA LEU A 306 -7.61 17.19 -1.00
C LEU A 306 -8.60 18.26 -0.53
N SER A 307 -9.89 18.13 -0.85
CA SER A 307 -10.92 19.06 -0.35
C SER A 307 -11.00 19.05 1.17
N VAL A 308 -10.90 17.89 1.81
CA VAL A 308 -10.88 17.76 3.29
C VAL A 308 -9.73 18.57 3.93
N THR A 309 -8.57 18.65 3.26
CA THR A 309 -7.41 19.42 3.76
C THR A 309 -7.57 20.94 3.65
N GLN A 310 -8.66 21.44 3.06
CA GLN A 310 -8.97 22.87 3.01
C GLN A 310 -9.75 23.35 4.25
N LEU A 311 -10.14 22.45 5.15
CA LEU A 311 -10.93 22.76 6.34
C LEU A 311 -10.08 23.31 7.47
N LYS A 312 -10.67 24.20 8.29
CA LYS A 312 -9.97 24.89 9.39
C LYS A 312 -10.23 24.26 10.76
N SER A 313 -11.37 23.62 10.94
CA SER A 313 -11.74 22.96 12.20
C SER A 313 -11.34 21.49 12.12
N ILE A 314 -10.34 21.13 12.93
CA ILE A 314 -9.70 19.83 12.94
C ILE A 314 -9.54 19.37 14.40
N GLY A 315 -9.83 18.11 14.66
CA GLY A 315 -9.62 17.43 15.94
C GLY A 315 -9.25 15.96 15.73
N PHE A 316 -9.20 15.22 16.83
CA PHE A 316 -9.03 13.77 16.81
C PHE A 316 -10.05 13.11 17.74
N ILE A 317 -10.55 11.95 17.37
CA ILE A 317 -11.43 11.15 18.22
C ILE A 317 -10.79 9.82 18.61
N LYS A 318 -11.05 9.43 19.87
CA LYS A 318 -10.70 8.13 20.44
C LYS A 318 -11.84 7.14 20.18
N THR A 319 -11.49 5.96 19.67
CA THR A 319 -12.45 5.07 19.01
C THR A 319 -12.71 3.76 19.75
N GLN A 320 -12.09 3.51 20.91
CA GLN A 320 -12.21 2.25 21.67
C GLN A 320 -13.67 1.85 21.87
N SER A 321 -13.97 0.53 21.86
CA SER A 321 -15.28 0.00 22.23
C SER A 321 -15.42 -0.04 23.75
N ALA A 322 -16.57 -0.50 24.25
CA ALA A 322 -16.78 -0.69 25.69
C ALA A 322 -16.00 -1.90 26.26
N ASP A 323 -15.66 -2.87 25.42
CA ASP A 323 -15.05 -4.15 25.79
C ASP A 323 -13.62 -4.38 25.24
N ASP A 324 -13.09 -3.47 24.41
CA ASP A 324 -11.77 -3.59 23.81
C ASP A 324 -11.13 -2.21 23.54
N PHE A 325 -9.80 -2.16 23.54
CA PHE A 325 -9.01 -1.02 23.07
C PHE A 325 -9.12 -0.83 21.54
N ILE A 326 -9.44 -1.88 20.80
CA ILE A 326 -9.63 -1.84 19.35
C ILE A 326 -11.11 -2.10 19.03
N THR A 327 -11.79 -1.08 18.51
CA THR A 327 -13.19 -1.20 18.10
C THR A 327 -13.32 -1.91 16.77
N ASP A 328 -14.49 -2.50 16.53
CA ASP A 328 -14.97 -2.78 15.18
C ASP A 328 -15.92 -1.68 14.67
N SER A 329 -16.24 -1.69 13.37
CA SER A 329 -17.14 -0.72 12.74
C SER A 329 -18.54 -0.69 13.38
N ALA A 330 -19.01 -1.80 13.94
CA ALA A 330 -20.33 -1.88 14.58
C ALA A 330 -20.38 -1.08 15.90
N ALA A 331 -19.42 -1.31 16.80
CA ALA A 331 -19.33 -0.56 18.04
C ALA A 331 -19.00 0.92 17.81
N ALA A 332 -18.11 1.20 16.85
CA ALA A 332 -17.74 2.57 16.49
C ALA A 332 -18.91 3.35 15.86
N GLY A 333 -19.60 2.73 14.90
CA GLY A 333 -20.82 3.27 14.30
C GLY A 333 -21.91 3.49 15.35
N THR A 334 -22.09 2.55 16.28
CA THR A 334 -23.06 2.69 17.38
C THR A 334 -22.71 3.85 18.30
N ALA A 335 -21.44 4.03 18.66
CA ALA A 335 -20.98 5.16 19.45
C ALA A 335 -21.28 6.50 18.77
N LEU A 336 -20.99 6.62 17.47
CA LEU A 336 -21.29 7.81 16.67
C LEU A 336 -22.81 8.06 16.54
N ALA A 337 -23.61 7.01 16.43
CA ALA A 337 -25.04 7.10 16.20
C ALA A 337 -25.88 7.29 17.47
N THR A 338 -25.41 6.83 18.63
CA THR A 338 -26.22 6.77 19.86
C THR A 338 -25.66 7.60 21.02
N GLY A 339 -24.38 7.97 20.94
CA GLY A 339 -23.71 8.67 22.04
C GLY A 339 -23.29 7.78 23.20
N GLU A 340 -23.45 6.46 23.09
CA GLU A 340 -22.99 5.48 24.07
C GLU A 340 -21.99 4.49 23.45
N LYS A 341 -20.92 4.19 24.20
CA LYS A 341 -19.99 3.12 23.85
C LYS A 341 -20.69 1.78 24.06
N THR A 342 -20.45 0.84 23.15
CA THR A 342 -20.97 -0.52 23.23
C THR A 342 -19.89 -1.55 22.94
N ASN A 343 -20.22 -2.82 23.12
CA ASN A 343 -19.31 -3.93 22.87
C ASN A 343 -19.12 -4.14 21.38
N ASN A 344 -17.95 -4.66 20.98
CA ASN A 344 -17.70 -5.03 19.60
C ASN A 344 -18.83 -5.92 19.04
N ARG A 345 -19.09 -5.74 17.74
CA ARG A 345 -20.14 -6.40 16.96
C ARG A 345 -21.57 -5.94 17.25
N ALA A 346 -21.81 -5.16 18.31
CA ALA A 346 -23.14 -4.67 18.64
C ALA A 346 -23.55 -3.50 17.74
N ILE A 347 -24.83 -3.47 17.34
CA ILE A 347 -25.40 -2.40 16.51
C ILE A 347 -26.56 -1.76 17.27
N GLY A 348 -26.48 -0.46 17.56
CA GLY A 348 -27.60 0.30 18.15
C GLY A 348 -28.02 -0.18 19.54
N THR A 349 -27.13 -0.84 20.28
CA THR A 349 -27.40 -1.35 21.63
C THR A 349 -26.38 -0.84 22.64
N ASP A 350 -26.75 -0.76 23.91
CA ASP A 350 -25.81 -0.51 25.00
C ASP A 350 -24.88 -1.73 25.25
N SER A 351 -23.92 -1.59 26.17
CA SER A 351 -23.01 -2.68 26.55
C SER A 351 -23.69 -3.90 27.18
N LEU A 352 -24.97 -3.79 27.56
CA LEU A 352 -25.82 -4.88 28.03
C LEU A 352 -26.72 -5.45 26.91
N ARG A 353 -26.44 -5.08 25.65
CA ARG A 353 -27.17 -5.49 24.43
C ARG A 353 -28.63 -5.01 24.38
N LYS A 354 -28.99 -3.98 25.14
CA LYS A 354 -30.34 -3.39 25.08
C LYS A 354 -30.41 -2.32 23.99
N PRO A 355 -31.46 -2.30 23.15
CA PRO A 355 -31.65 -1.25 22.16
C PRO A 355 -31.65 0.15 22.77
N ILE A 356 -30.85 1.06 22.20
CA ILE A 356 -30.77 2.47 22.58
C ILE A 356 -31.09 3.36 21.37
N PRO A 357 -31.83 4.47 21.54
CA PRO A 357 -32.23 5.30 20.40
C PRO A 357 -31.02 5.88 19.66
N ASN A 358 -31.00 5.72 18.34
CA ASN A 358 -30.00 6.38 17.50
C ASN A 358 -30.41 7.81 17.11
N ILE A 359 -29.47 8.57 16.58
CA ILE A 359 -29.65 9.98 16.23
C ILE A 359 -30.74 10.18 15.18
N LEU A 360 -30.90 9.26 14.21
CA LEU A 360 -31.93 9.39 13.19
C LEU A 360 -33.32 9.24 13.80
N GLU A 361 -33.52 8.30 14.72
CA GLU A 361 -34.79 8.15 15.44
C GLU A 361 -35.13 9.36 16.31
N ILE A 362 -34.13 9.97 16.95
CA ILE A 362 -34.30 11.21 17.72
C ILE A 362 -34.70 12.36 16.79
N LEU A 363 -33.98 12.55 15.70
CA LEU A 363 -34.21 13.64 14.74
C LEU A 363 -35.53 13.47 13.97
N GLN A 364 -35.96 12.24 13.68
CA GLN A 364 -37.27 11.96 13.09
C GLN A 364 -38.43 12.40 14.01
N LYS A 365 -38.31 12.24 15.33
CA LYS A 365 -39.29 12.79 16.30
C LYS A 365 -39.34 14.32 16.27
N ARG A 366 -38.29 14.97 15.74
CA ARG A 366 -38.19 16.42 15.50
C ARG A 366 -38.47 16.80 14.04
N LYS A 367 -39.05 15.89 13.25
CA LYS A 367 -39.46 16.08 11.85
C LYS A 367 -38.31 16.32 10.87
N PHE A 368 -37.08 15.92 11.20
CA PHE A 368 -35.97 15.92 10.25
C PHE A 368 -36.22 14.89 9.15
N ALA A 369 -35.81 15.22 7.93
CA ALA A 369 -35.59 14.22 6.90
C ALA A 369 -34.28 13.47 7.18
N THR A 370 -34.24 12.17 6.92
CA THR A 370 -33.08 11.33 7.28
C THR A 370 -32.65 10.43 6.12
N GLY A 371 -31.34 10.30 5.91
CA GLY A 371 -30.78 9.46 4.85
C GLY A 371 -29.47 8.80 5.22
N VAL A 372 -29.20 7.65 4.61
CA VAL A 372 -27.96 6.86 4.76
C VAL A 372 -27.43 6.48 3.37
N ILE A 373 -26.14 6.68 3.13
CA ILE A 373 -25.43 6.29 1.91
C ILE A 373 -24.22 5.47 2.31
N THR A 374 -23.96 4.37 1.62
CA THR A 374 -22.74 3.56 1.80
C THR A 374 -22.22 3.00 0.48
N THR A 375 -20.92 2.75 0.41
CA THR A 375 -20.30 1.92 -0.65
C THR A 375 -20.15 0.45 -0.27
N ASP A 376 -20.66 0.03 0.89
CA ASP A 376 -20.88 -1.36 1.25
C ASP A 376 -22.35 -1.77 1.01
N GLU A 377 -22.76 -2.92 1.54
CA GLU A 377 -24.17 -3.28 1.69
C GLU A 377 -24.87 -2.35 2.68
N ILE A 378 -26.13 -2.01 2.42
CA ILE A 378 -26.89 -1.15 3.35
C ILE A 378 -27.09 -1.81 4.74
N THR A 379 -26.95 -3.14 4.80
CA THR A 379 -26.96 -3.96 6.02
C THR A 379 -25.58 -4.06 6.70
N GLY A 380 -24.55 -3.43 6.14
CA GLY A 380 -23.23 -3.32 6.76
C GLY A 380 -23.29 -2.60 8.10
N ALA A 381 -22.25 -2.75 8.92
CA ALA A 381 -22.29 -2.33 10.32
C ALA A 381 -22.45 -0.82 10.50
N THR A 382 -21.63 -0.03 9.82
CA THR A 382 -21.65 1.44 9.89
C THR A 382 -23.01 2.03 9.49
N PRO A 383 -23.65 1.67 8.35
CA PRO A 383 -24.97 2.19 8.02
C PRO A 383 -26.06 1.66 8.96
N ALA A 384 -25.99 0.38 9.35
CA ALA A 384 -26.97 -0.24 10.22
C ALA A 384 -27.02 0.41 11.62
N ALA A 385 -25.89 0.89 12.16
CA ALA A 385 -25.85 1.58 13.45
C ALA A 385 -26.76 2.82 13.52
N PHE A 386 -27.12 3.41 12.37
CA PHE A 386 -27.99 4.58 12.30
C PHE A 386 -29.49 4.24 12.14
N TYR A 387 -29.88 2.97 11.99
CA TYR A 387 -31.29 2.61 11.80
C TYR A 387 -31.75 1.29 12.43
N ALA A 388 -30.83 0.40 12.83
CA ALA A 388 -31.13 -0.94 13.34
C ALA A 388 -30.64 -1.12 14.78
N HIS A 389 -31.17 -2.15 15.43
CA HIS A 389 -30.75 -2.56 16.77
C HIS A 389 -30.58 -4.08 16.81
N THR A 390 -29.33 -4.56 16.84
CA THR A 390 -29.05 -5.98 16.96
C THR A 390 -27.83 -6.23 17.83
N GLU A 391 -27.82 -7.37 18.51
CA GLU A 391 -26.68 -7.81 19.31
C GLU A 391 -25.49 -8.18 18.44
N GLU A 392 -25.70 -8.49 17.16
CA GLU A 392 -24.69 -9.10 16.30
C GLU A 392 -24.74 -8.51 14.87
N ARG A 393 -23.65 -7.87 14.44
CA ARG A 393 -23.51 -7.28 13.10
C ARG A 393 -23.68 -8.26 11.95
N SER A 394 -23.52 -9.56 12.17
CA SER A 394 -23.81 -10.58 11.15
C SER A 394 -25.29 -10.98 11.04
N ASP A 395 -26.20 -10.43 11.86
CA ASP A 395 -27.65 -10.63 11.73
C ASP A 395 -28.24 -9.80 10.58
N THR A 396 -27.79 -10.08 9.35
CA THR A 396 -28.19 -9.38 8.14
C THR A 396 -29.71 -9.40 7.93
N ASP A 397 -30.38 -10.52 8.24
CA ASP A 397 -31.83 -10.67 8.12
C ASP A 397 -32.59 -9.76 9.12
N GLY A 398 -32.10 -9.68 10.36
CA GLY A 398 -32.64 -8.78 11.38
C GLY A 398 -32.46 -7.32 10.97
N ILE A 399 -31.26 -6.95 10.55
CA ILE A 399 -30.92 -5.59 10.09
C ILE A 399 -31.79 -5.20 8.88
N ALA A 400 -31.95 -6.10 7.90
CA ALA A 400 -32.81 -5.86 6.74
C ALA A 400 -34.28 -5.61 7.14
N LYS A 401 -34.81 -6.36 8.11
CA LYS A 401 -36.17 -6.13 8.65
C LYS A 401 -36.27 -4.77 9.36
N ASP A 402 -35.24 -4.37 10.08
CA ASP A 402 -35.22 -3.08 10.76
C ASP A 402 -35.11 -1.90 9.80
N LEU A 403 -34.42 -2.05 8.66
CA LEU A 403 -34.45 -1.04 7.59
C LEU A 403 -35.90 -0.77 7.13
N VAL A 404 -36.71 -1.81 6.92
CA VAL A 404 -38.11 -1.68 6.50
C VAL A 404 -38.97 -0.99 7.58
N LYS A 405 -38.69 -1.27 8.86
CA LYS A 405 -39.39 -0.62 9.99
C LYS A 405 -38.92 0.81 10.25
N SER A 406 -37.71 1.16 9.81
CA SER A 406 -37.12 2.48 10.02
C SER A 406 -38.00 3.59 9.41
N LYS A 407 -37.83 4.82 9.89
CA LYS A 407 -38.49 5.99 9.29
C LYS A 407 -37.55 6.80 8.39
N LEU A 408 -36.50 6.15 7.87
CA LEU A 408 -35.61 6.76 6.88
C LEU A 408 -36.40 7.26 5.67
N ASN A 409 -35.95 8.39 5.11
CA ASN A 409 -36.47 8.91 3.85
C ASN A 409 -35.68 8.42 2.64
N LEU A 410 -34.43 8.03 2.85
CA LEU A 410 -33.49 7.72 1.80
C LEU A 410 -32.51 6.65 2.28
N PHE A 411 -32.26 5.64 1.44
CA PHE A 411 -31.05 4.85 1.54
C PHE A 411 -30.39 4.68 0.17
N VAL A 412 -29.06 4.58 0.14
CA VAL A 412 -28.27 4.19 -1.03
C VAL A 412 -27.19 3.22 -0.58
N GLY A 413 -27.08 2.08 -1.24
CA GLY A 413 -26.03 1.11 -0.94
C GLY A 413 -26.09 -0.13 -1.82
N GLY A 414 -25.22 -1.08 -1.57
CA GLY A 414 -25.32 -2.44 -2.11
C GLY A 414 -26.28 -3.32 -1.32
N GLY A 415 -26.26 -4.62 -1.61
CA GLY A 415 -26.85 -5.66 -0.76
C GLY A 415 -28.31 -5.99 -1.06
N SER A 416 -28.82 -5.77 -2.28
CA SER A 416 -30.22 -6.14 -2.60
C SER A 416 -30.51 -7.63 -2.41
N SER A 417 -29.49 -8.50 -2.46
CA SER A 417 -29.65 -9.94 -2.18
C SER A 417 -30.13 -10.23 -0.76
N SER A 418 -29.79 -9.37 0.19
CA SER A 418 -30.17 -9.48 1.60
C SER A 418 -31.67 -9.21 1.83
N PHE A 419 -32.37 -8.66 0.83
CA PHE A 419 -33.76 -8.24 0.94
C PHE A 419 -34.77 -9.19 0.25
N LYS A 420 -34.33 -10.35 -0.26
CA LYS A 420 -35.19 -11.31 -1.00
C LYS A 420 -36.43 -11.75 -0.21
N ASN A 421 -36.34 -11.81 1.11
CA ASN A 421 -37.42 -12.24 2.01
C ASN A 421 -38.04 -11.09 2.81
N THR A 422 -37.79 -9.83 2.43
CA THR A 422 -38.29 -8.64 3.10
C THR A 422 -39.04 -7.75 2.12
N ALA A 423 -40.17 -7.20 2.54
CA ALA A 423 -40.99 -6.31 1.70
C ALA A 423 -40.45 -4.87 1.71
N VAL A 424 -39.21 -4.64 1.26
CA VAL A 424 -38.59 -3.30 1.28
C VAL A 424 -39.37 -2.28 0.44
N GLU A 425 -39.99 -2.74 -0.65
CA GLU A 425 -40.85 -1.95 -1.53
C GLU A 425 -42.15 -1.49 -0.86
N SER A 426 -42.56 -2.14 0.24
CA SER A 426 -43.73 -1.68 1.01
C SER A 426 -43.46 -0.34 1.71
N LYS A 427 -42.19 -0.02 1.95
CA LYS A 427 -41.74 1.18 2.64
C LYS A 427 -41.06 2.19 1.72
N PHE A 428 -40.19 1.72 0.82
CA PHE A 428 -39.38 2.58 -0.04
C PHE A 428 -39.74 2.39 -1.49
N LYS A 429 -39.85 3.49 -2.24
CA LYS A 429 -39.82 3.40 -3.70
C LYS A 429 -38.39 3.14 -4.15
N ILE A 430 -38.12 1.93 -4.63
CA ILE A 430 -36.81 1.54 -5.13
C ILE A 430 -36.60 2.16 -6.52
N LEU A 431 -35.50 2.90 -6.68
CA LEU A 431 -35.09 3.51 -7.94
C LEU A 431 -33.96 2.70 -8.58
N ALA A 432 -33.87 2.76 -9.91
CA ALA A 432 -32.83 2.05 -10.66
C ALA A 432 -31.48 2.77 -10.59
N SER A 433 -31.48 4.09 -10.47
CA SER A 433 -30.27 4.90 -10.38
C SER A 433 -30.43 6.05 -9.39
N VAL A 434 -29.30 6.51 -8.81
CA VAL A 434 -29.25 7.73 -8.00
C VAL A 434 -29.70 8.98 -8.78
N LYS A 435 -29.59 8.97 -10.11
CA LYS A 435 -30.05 10.07 -10.97
C LYS A 435 -31.58 10.21 -10.98
N ASP A 436 -32.30 9.11 -10.76
CA ASP A 436 -33.76 9.10 -10.76
C ASP A 436 -34.36 9.84 -9.55
N MET A 437 -33.53 10.16 -8.53
CA MET A 437 -33.93 10.96 -7.37
C MET A 437 -34.36 12.38 -7.75
N GLN A 438 -33.94 12.89 -8.91
CA GLN A 438 -34.25 14.25 -9.31
C GLN A 438 -35.73 14.45 -9.65
N THR A 439 -36.39 13.41 -10.16
CA THR A 439 -37.76 13.46 -10.69
C THR A 439 -38.79 12.75 -9.80
N VAL A 440 -38.32 12.01 -8.78
CA VAL A 440 -39.20 11.27 -7.87
C VAL A 440 -39.99 12.21 -6.95
N THR A 441 -41.26 11.87 -6.73
CA THR A 441 -42.16 12.59 -5.80
C THR A 441 -42.42 11.85 -4.50
N SER A 442 -42.02 10.57 -4.41
CA SER A 442 -42.20 9.73 -3.22
C SER A 442 -41.41 10.26 -2.02
N ASP A 443 -42.01 10.09 -0.83
CA ASP A 443 -41.41 10.60 0.40
C ASP A 443 -40.27 9.75 0.97
N THR A 444 -40.25 8.47 0.59
CA THR A 444 -39.30 7.45 1.01
C THR A 444 -38.77 6.72 -0.23
N ILE A 445 -37.47 6.77 -0.45
CA ILE A 445 -36.82 6.18 -1.62
C ILE A 445 -35.61 5.33 -1.23
N GLY A 446 -35.28 4.35 -2.05
CA GLY A 446 -34.12 3.49 -1.88
C GLY A 446 -33.41 3.25 -3.20
N VAL A 447 -32.09 3.11 -3.19
CA VAL A 447 -31.32 2.73 -4.37
C VAL A 447 -30.36 1.61 -4.00
N PHE A 448 -30.56 0.45 -4.61
CA PHE A 448 -29.59 -0.64 -4.57
C PHE A 448 -28.68 -0.55 -5.77
N ILE A 449 -27.38 -0.30 -5.54
CA ILE A 449 -26.40 -0.20 -6.62
C ILE A 449 -26.02 -1.58 -7.16
N SER A 450 -25.96 -2.59 -6.30
CA SER A 450 -25.56 -3.95 -6.64
C SER A 450 -26.23 -5.00 -5.72
N PRO A 451 -26.24 -6.29 -6.12
CA PRO A 451 -26.78 -7.37 -5.29
C PRO A 451 -26.02 -7.62 -3.98
N ASN A 452 -24.73 -7.31 -3.96
CA ASN A 452 -23.84 -7.43 -2.79
C ASN A 452 -23.26 -6.04 -2.51
N ARG A 453 -22.11 -5.91 -1.84
CA ARG A 453 -21.40 -4.62 -1.73
C ARG A 453 -21.28 -3.88 -3.07
N VAL A 454 -21.16 -2.55 -3.01
CA VAL A 454 -20.94 -1.74 -4.21
C VAL A 454 -19.57 -2.10 -4.82
N PRO A 455 -19.40 -2.17 -6.15
CA PRO A 455 -18.07 -2.32 -6.73
C PRO A 455 -17.07 -1.28 -6.19
N SER A 456 -15.81 -1.65 -6.04
CA SER A 456 -14.73 -0.73 -5.66
C SER A 456 -14.37 0.21 -6.82
N VAL A 457 -13.58 1.24 -6.51
CA VAL A 457 -12.95 2.10 -7.53
C VAL A 457 -12.07 1.29 -8.46
N LEU A 458 -11.33 0.30 -7.93
CA LEU A 458 -10.49 -0.59 -8.73
C LEU A 458 -11.29 -1.53 -9.64
N GLU A 459 -12.55 -1.82 -9.29
CA GLU A 459 -13.50 -2.57 -10.12
C GLU A 459 -14.28 -1.67 -11.10
N GLY A 460 -13.98 -0.36 -11.15
CA GLY A 460 -14.56 0.58 -12.11
C GLY A 460 -15.82 1.30 -11.65
N ARG A 461 -16.04 1.47 -10.33
CA ARG A 461 -17.18 2.22 -9.78
C ARG A 461 -17.36 3.64 -10.33
N GLY A 462 -16.26 4.32 -10.68
CA GLY A 462 -16.29 5.75 -11.02
C GLY A 462 -16.70 6.62 -9.83
N GLU A 463 -17.22 7.83 -10.09
CA GLU A 463 -17.57 8.84 -9.07
C GLU A 463 -18.94 8.61 -8.40
N LEU A 464 -19.38 7.35 -8.31
CA LEU A 464 -20.74 7.02 -7.88
C LEU A 464 -21.07 7.51 -6.46
N LEU A 465 -20.10 7.51 -5.54
CA LEU A 465 -20.32 8.00 -4.18
C LEU A 465 -20.58 9.51 -4.16
N ALA A 466 -19.87 10.29 -4.98
CA ALA A 466 -20.14 11.71 -5.16
C ALA A 466 -21.50 11.95 -5.83
N GLU A 467 -21.84 11.20 -6.89
CA GLU A 467 -23.16 11.28 -7.51
C GLU A 467 -24.28 10.97 -6.50
N ALA A 468 -24.14 9.89 -5.73
CA ALA A 468 -25.09 9.51 -4.69
C ALA A 468 -25.25 10.63 -3.64
N THR A 469 -24.14 11.20 -3.17
CA THR A 469 -24.14 12.31 -2.20
C THR A 469 -24.87 13.52 -2.76
N LYS A 470 -24.52 13.96 -3.97
CA LYS A 470 -25.14 15.11 -4.63
C LYS A 470 -26.65 14.94 -4.80
N TYR A 471 -27.10 13.85 -5.41
CA TYR A 471 -28.53 13.64 -5.68
C TYR A 471 -29.35 13.43 -4.41
N SER A 472 -28.75 12.84 -3.38
CA SER A 472 -29.36 12.70 -2.05
C SER A 472 -29.56 14.05 -1.36
N LEU A 473 -28.56 14.93 -1.42
CA LEU A 473 -28.65 16.30 -0.89
C LEU A 473 -29.72 17.12 -1.64
N GLU A 474 -29.81 16.99 -2.96
CA GLU A 474 -30.88 17.60 -3.76
C GLU A 474 -32.27 17.08 -3.34
N PHE A 475 -32.42 15.76 -3.16
CA PHE A 475 -33.67 15.13 -2.74
C PHE A 475 -34.11 15.58 -1.33
N LEU A 476 -33.21 15.56 -0.35
CA LEU A 476 -33.50 15.96 1.03
C LEU A 476 -33.85 17.46 1.11
N SER A 477 -33.15 18.30 0.35
CA SER A 477 -33.40 19.76 0.33
C SER A 477 -34.79 20.11 -0.19
N LYS A 478 -35.31 19.38 -1.18
CA LYS A 478 -36.66 19.60 -1.74
C LYS A 478 -37.78 19.36 -0.73
N LYS A 479 -37.52 18.66 0.38
CA LYS A 479 -38.54 18.37 1.41
C LYS A 479 -38.89 19.58 2.27
N ASN A 480 -38.16 20.70 2.15
CA ASN A 480 -38.35 21.91 2.97
C ASN A 480 -38.39 21.60 4.48
N LYS A 481 -37.54 20.66 4.91
CA LYS A 481 -37.36 20.23 6.30
C LYS A 481 -35.86 20.25 6.63
N PRO A 482 -35.47 20.45 7.90
CA PRO A 482 -34.10 20.17 8.33
C PRO A 482 -33.78 18.70 8.06
N PHE A 483 -32.52 18.36 7.80
CA PHE A 483 -32.15 16.98 7.50
C PHE A 483 -30.84 16.52 8.14
N PHE A 484 -30.72 15.22 8.27
CA PHE A 484 -29.47 14.53 8.60
C PHE A 484 -29.15 13.51 7.50
N LEU A 485 -27.92 13.55 7.01
CA LEU A 485 -27.41 12.60 6.03
C LEU A 485 -26.12 11.97 6.56
N MET A 486 -26.09 10.64 6.64
CA MET A 486 -24.85 9.89 6.84
C MET A 486 -24.36 9.37 5.47
N VAL A 487 -23.06 9.57 5.18
CA VAL A 487 -22.40 9.09 3.96
C VAL A 487 -21.16 8.30 4.32
N GLU A 488 -21.03 7.08 3.81
CA GLU A 488 -19.91 6.20 4.10
C GLU A 488 -19.10 5.85 2.86
N GLY A 489 -17.78 6.04 2.95
CA GLY A 489 -16.79 5.42 2.06
C GLY A 489 -16.21 4.17 2.73
N ALA A 490 -16.88 3.03 2.56
CA ALA A 490 -16.65 1.81 3.35
C ALA A 490 -15.40 1.02 2.94
N GLN A 491 -15.01 1.10 1.67
CA GLN A 491 -14.00 0.18 1.12
C GLN A 491 -12.55 0.62 1.38
N ILE A 492 -12.33 1.77 2.03
CA ILE A 492 -10.99 2.15 2.52
C ILE A 492 -10.51 1.09 3.52
N ASP A 493 -11.36 0.73 4.49
CA ASP A 493 -11.14 -0.35 5.45
C ASP A 493 -10.98 -1.72 4.77
N SER A 494 -11.87 -2.06 3.84
CA SER A 494 -11.81 -3.34 3.12
C SER A 494 -10.46 -3.55 2.43
N PHE A 495 -9.86 -2.50 1.84
CA PHE A 495 -8.52 -2.58 1.27
C PHE A 495 -7.40 -2.47 2.30
N GLY A 496 -7.66 -1.85 3.45
CA GLY A 496 -6.82 -1.93 4.65
C GLY A 496 -6.62 -3.37 5.11
N HIS A 497 -7.70 -4.14 5.29
CA HIS A 497 -7.63 -5.54 5.74
C HIS A 497 -6.86 -6.48 4.79
N VAL A 498 -6.82 -6.17 3.49
CA VAL A 498 -6.03 -6.95 2.51
C VAL A 498 -4.68 -6.31 2.18
N ASN A 499 -4.25 -5.30 2.93
CA ASN A 499 -2.98 -4.58 2.78
C ASN A 499 -2.74 -4.12 1.34
N ASN A 500 -3.76 -3.52 0.72
CA ASN A 500 -3.73 -3.09 -0.67
C ASN A 500 -3.61 -1.56 -0.77
N VAL A 501 -2.39 -1.10 -1.06
CA VAL A 501 -2.06 0.34 -1.19
C VAL A 501 -2.89 1.01 -2.29
N ALA A 502 -3.12 0.33 -3.42
CA ALA A 502 -3.85 0.92 -4.55
C ALA A 502 -5.31 1.21 -4.17
N GLY A 503 -5.94 0.25 -3.49
CA GLY A 503 -7.33 0.36 -3.06
C GLY A 503 -7.52 1.43 -2.00
N ILE A 504 -6.67 1.45 -0.96
CA ILE A 504 -6.72 2.48 0.10
C ILE A 504 -6.64 3.88 -0.51
N VAL A 505 -5.66 4.11 -1.38
CA VAL A 505 -5.47 5.43 -2.02
C VAL A 505 -6.66 5.78 -2.92
N ALA A 506 -7.11 4.85 -3.76
CA ALA A 506 -8.18 5.11 -4.72
C ALA A 506 -9.53 5.37 -4.05
N GLU A 507 -9.89 4.59 -3.03
CA GLU A 507 -11.12 4.76 -2.25
C GLU A 507 -11.09 6.05 -1.41
N THR A 508 -9.93 6.41 -0.84
CA THR A 508 -9.81 7.68 -0.08
C THR A 508 -9.95 8.90 -0.99
N ILE A 509 -9.41 8.83 -2.22
CA ILE A 509 -9.62 9.89 -3.23
C ILE A 509 -11.10 9.97 -3.63
N ASP A 510 -11.77 8.84 -3.84
CA ASP A 510 -13.21 8.81 -4.16
C ASP A 510 -14.05 9.39 -3.02
N PHE A 511 -13.73 9.05 -1.77
CA PHE A 511 -14.38 9.64 -0.60
C PHE A 511 -14.23 11.17 -0.55
N ASP A 512 -13.06 11.71 -0.91
CA ASP A 512 -12.86 13.17 -1.01
C ASP A 512 -13.71 13.84 -2.10
N THR A 513 -14.09 13.12 -3.16
CA THR A 513 -15.05 13.65 -4.15
C THR A 513 -16.46 13.78 -3.56
N ALA A 514 -16.87 12.87 -2.67
CA ALA A 514 -18.13 12.98 -1.93
C ALA A 514 -18.10 14.10 -0.88
N ILE A 515 -16.96 14.26 -0.17
CA ILE A 515 -16.72 15.42 0.70
C ILE A 515 -16.86 16.72 -0.10
N THR A 516 -16.31 16.76 -1.31
CA THR A 516 -16.40 17.94 -2.19
C THR A 516 -17.86 18.35 -2.46
N GLU A 517 -18.74 17.40 -2.78
CA GLU A 517 -20.17 17.66 -3.00
C GLU A 517 -20.86 18.17 -1.72
N ALA A 518 -20.53 17.61 -0.54
CA ALA A 518 -21.06 18.06 0.74
C ALA A 518 -20.62 19.50 1.08
N LEU A 519 -19.35 19.86 0.83
CA LEU A 519 -18.83 21.21 1.06
C LEU A 519 -19.45 22.22 0.10
N MET A 520 -19.57 21.87 -1.18
CA MET A 520 -20.25 22.71 -2.19
C MET A 520 -21.72 22.95 -1.85
N PHE A 521 -22.38 21.96 -1.27
CA PHE A 521 -23.74 22.10 -0.77
C PHE A 521 -23.81 23.04 0.44
N ALA A 522 -22.94 22.85 1.44
CA ALA A 522 -22.90 23.69 2.64
C ALA A 522 -22.64 25.16 2.35
N ASP A 523 -21.79 25.47 1.36
CA ASP A 523 -21.55 26.85 0.91
C ASP A 523 -22.78 27.51 0.28
N LYS A 524 -23.66 26.73 -0.34
CA LYS A 524 -24.93 27.21 -0.89
C LYS A 524 -26.07 27.21 0.14
N ASN A 525 -25.92 26.45 1.22
CA ASN A 525 -26.92 26.25 2.26
C ASN A 525 -26.33 26.56 3.64
N GLU A 526 -26.31 27.85 3.96
CA GLU A 526 -25.60 28.45 5.10
C GLU A 526 -25.87 27.83 6.48
N GLY A 527 -27.02 27.16 6.67
CA GLY A 527 -27.37 26.46 7.91
C GLY A 527 -26.90 25.00 7.95
N THR A 528 -25.93 24.60 7.13
CA THR A 528 -25.47 23.21 7.05
C THR A 528 -24.12 23.03 7.75
N LEU A 529 -24.06 22.08 8.68
CA LEU A 529 -22.83 21.60 9.30
C LEU A 529 -22.39 20.31 8.61
N VAL A 530 -21.14 20.29 8.15
CA VAL A 530 -20.49 19.08 7.59
C VAL A 530 -19.48 18.58 8.61
N ILE A 531 -19.51 17.29 8.90
CA ILE A 531 -18.58 16.58 9.79
C ILE A 531 -17.99 15.42 8.99
N ILE A 532 -16.67 15.28 8.99
CA ILE A 532 -15.94 14.20 8.32
C ILE A 532 -15.07 13.50 9.35
N THR A 533 -15.17 12.19 9.45
CA THR A 533 -14.34 11.38 10.37
C THR A 533 -14.13 9.98 9.81
N ALA A 534 -13.41 9.15 10.56
CA ALA A 534 -13.46 7.70 10.44
C ALA A 534 -14.09 7.09 11.71
N ASP A 535 -14.39 5.80 11.65
CA ASP A 535 -14.83 4.97 12.76
C ASP A 535 -13.65 4.36 13.53
N HIS A 536 -12.59 3.95 12.82
CA HIS A 536 -11.28 3.52 13.31
C HIS A 536 -10.17 3.68 12.24
N GLU A 537 -8.94 3.28 12.57
CA GLU A 537 -7.85 3.11 11.59
C GLU A 537 -7.68 1.62 11.28
N THR A 538 -7.30 1.30 10.05
CA THR A 538 -7.11 -0.09 9.60
C THR A 538 -5.71 -0.32 9.04
N SER A 539 -5.07 -1.43 9.45
CA SER A 539 -3.77 -1.98 9.03
C SER A 539 -2.49 -1.37 9.64
N GLY A 540 -2.61 -0.29 10.42
CA GLY A 540 -1.43 0.47 10.87
C GLY A 540 -0.65 0.99 9.66
N PHE A 541 -1.38 1.55 8.70
CA PHE A 541 -0.85 1.90 7.39
C PHE A 541 0.24 2.97 7.50
N GLY A 542 1.38 2.75 6.86
CA GLY A 542 2.51 3.66 6.81
C GLY A 542 2.83 4.09 5.38
N ILE A 543 3.39 5.30 5.25
CA ILE A 543 3.89 5.84 3.98
C ILE A 543 5.41 6.02 4.10
N PRO A 544 6.23 4.99 3.82
CA PRO A 544 7.66 5.09 4.00
C PRO A 544 8.27 6.14 3.07
N GLN A 545 7.82 6.20 1.82
CA GLN A 545 8.38 7.03 0.76
C GLN A 545 7.36 7.29 -0.37
N GLY A 546 7.72 8.15 -1.32
CA GLY A 546 6.91 8.42 -2.51
C GLY A 546 7.57 9.40 -3.48
N ASN A 547 6.86 9.73 -4.55
CA ASN A 547 7.24 10.76 -5.50
C ASN A 547 6.01 11.55 -5.94
N LEU A 548 5.86 12.75 -5.38
CA LEU A 548 4.75 13.66 -5.64
C LEU A 548 4.56 13.93 -7.14
N LYS A 549 5.65 14.26 -7.87
CA LYS A 549 5.59 14.58 -9.31
C LYS A 549 5.17 13.41 -10.19
N LYS A 550 5.38 12.18 -9.72
CA LYS A 550 5.00 10.95 -10.42
C LYS A 550 3.73 10.33 -9.86
N HIS A 551 3.07 10.96 -8.89
CA HIS A 551 1.91 10.41 -8.17
C HIS A 551 2.17 9.01 -7.59
N LYS A 552 3.42 8.73 -7.21
CA LYS A 552 3.82 7.42 -6.71
C LYS A 552 3.84 7.39 -5.19
N ILE A 553 3.19 6.40 -4.61
CA ILE A 553 3.15 6.18 -3.16
C ILE A 553 3.72 4.80 -2.86
N GLU A 554 4.59 4.71 -1.85
CA GLU A 554 4.95 3.45 -1.21
C GLU A 554 4.10 3.29 0.04
N GLY A 555 3.41 2.15 0.16
CA GLY A 555 2.71 1.76 1.38
C GLY A 555 3.45 0.65 2.14
N ASP A 556 3.30 0.65 3.47
CA ASP A 556 3.68 -0.47 4.34
C ASP A 556 2.62 -0.68 5.42
N PHE A 557 2.62 -1.86 6.03
CA PHE A 557 1.55 -2.30 6.92
C PHE A 557 2.12 -2.95 8.18
N ILE A 558 1.46 -2.73 9.32
CA ILE A 558 1.83 -3.35 10.61
C ILE A 558 0.99 -4.61 10.85
N THR A 559 -0.29 -4.58 10.45
CA THR A 559 -1.25 -5.65 10.67
C THR A 559 -2.23 -5.70 9.49
N ASN A 560 -3.10 -6.71 9.47
CA ASN A 560 -4.24 -6.81 8.55
C ASN A 560 -5.56 -6.55 9.26
N ASP A 561 -5.52 -5.94 10.44
CA ASP A 561 -6.66 -5.69 11.33
C ASP A 561 -6.73 -4.20 11.69
N HIS A 562 -7.73 -3.80 12.47
CA HIS A 562 -7.85 -2.43 12.97
C HIS A 562 -6.73 -2.09 13.96
N THR A 563 -6.50 -0.78 14.18
CA THR A 563 -5.60 -0.31 15.24
C THR A 563 -6.28 0.69 16.17
N ALA A 564 -5.74 0.82 17.39
CA ALA A 564 -6.20 1.78 18.39
C ALA A 564 -5.76 3.24 18.10
N THR A 565 -5.34 3.55 16.87
CA THR A 565 -4.89 4.89 16.48
C THR A 565 -6.08 5.85 16.49
N MET A 566 -5.92 7.01 17.13
CA MET A 566 -6.95 8.06 17.05
C MET A 566 -7.16 8.50 15.60
N VAL A 567 -8.41 8.71 15.22
CA VAL A 567 -8.75 9.13 13.86
C VAL A 567 -9.07 10.61 13.81
N PRO A 568 -8.76 11.30 12.69
CA PRO A 568 -9.03 12.72 12.59
C PRO A 568 -10.53 12.99 12.40
N ILE A 569 -11.01 14.09 12.98
CA ILE A 569 -12.31 14.66 12.70
C ILE A 569 -12.13 16.06 12.10
N PHE A 570 -12.80 16.32 10.99
CA PHE A 570 -12.86 17.62 10.34
C PHE A 570 -14.30 18.13 10.34
N SER A 571 -14.48 19.43 10.39
CA SER A 571 -15.81 20.03 10.33
C SER A 571 -15.82 21.34 9.56
N TYR A 572 -16.98 21.67 9.00
CA TYR A 572 -17.20 22.89 8.21
C TYR A 572 -18.61 23.45 8.39
N GLY A 573 -18.71 24.77 8.43
CA GLY A 573 -19.99 25.50 8.55
C GLY A 573 -20.22 26.07 9.96
N PRO A 574 -21.46 26.41 10.30
CA PRO A 574 -21.78 26.93 11.63
C PRO A 574 -21.37 25.94 12.71
N HIS A 575 -20.85 26.44 13.83
CA HIS A 575 -20.38 25.63 14.96
C HIS A 575 -19.26 24.63 14.66
N SER A 576 -18.59 24.71 13.50
CA SER A 576 -17.53 23.76 13.16
C SER A 576 -16.40 23.70 14.21
N GLN A 577 -16.07 24.83 14.85
CA GLN A 577 -15.05 24.89 15.90
C GLN A 577 -15.37 24.04 17.14
N ASP A 578 -16.63 23.68 17.36
CA ASP A 578 -17.05 22.91 18.54
C ASP A 578 -16.60 21.42 18.47
N PHE A 579 -16.07 21.01 17.31
CA PHE A 579 -15.49 19.69 17.03
C PHE A 579 -13.95 19.70 17.01
N GLN A 580 -13.30 20.78 17.44
CA GLN A 580 -11.85 20.84 17.61
C GLN A 580 -11.40 20.17 18.91
N GLY A 581 -10.13 19.76 18.97
CA GLY A 581 -9.53 19.12 20.14
C GLY A 581 -9.53 17.60 20.08
N VAL A 582 -9.31 16.95 21.23
CA VAL A 582 -9.26 15.48 21.35
C VAL A 582 -10.35 15.01 22.30
N PHE A 583 -11.23 14.12 21.85
CA PHE A 583 -12.38 13.65 22.62
C PHE A 583 -12.82 12.23 22.23
N GLU A 584 -13.82 11.65 22.90
CA GLU A 584 -14.33 10.32 22.56
C GLU A 584 -15.27 10.32 21.34
N ASN A 585 -15.26 9.27 20.52
CA ASN A 585 -16.12 9.18 19.33
C ASN A 585 -17.62 9.33 19.67
N ASN A 586 -18.08 8.85 20.83
CA ASN A 586 -19.47 9.00 21.26
C ASN A 586 -19.85 10.45 21.63
N GLU A 587 -18.88 11.34 21.90
CA GLU A 587 -19.17 12.77 22.09
C GLU A 587 -19.58 13.47 20.78
N VAL A 588 -19.27 12.91 19.61
CA VAL A 588 -19.73 13.46 18.32
C VAL A 588 -21.25 13.56 18.29
N PHE A 589 -21.95 12.51 18.75
CA PHE A 589 -23.41 12.51 18.90
C PHE A 589 -23.90 13.67 19.77
N HIS A 590 -23.33 13.80 20.98
CA HIS A 590 -23.74 14.82 21.95
C HIS A 590 -23.49 16.24 21.44
N LYS A 591 -22.35 16.44 20.75
CA LYS A 591 -22.03 17.71 20.09
C LYS A 591 -23.02 18.04 18.98
N ILE A 592 -23.42 17.06 18.15
CA ILE A 592 -24.43 17.27 17.11
C ILE A 592 -25.78 17.68 17.72
N LEU A 593 -26.25 17.00 18.78
CA LEU A 593 -27.50 17.38 19.44
C LEU A 593 -27.42 18.78 20.06
N SER A 594 -26.28 19.12 20.67
CA SER A 594 -26.05 20.44 21.25
C SER A 594 -26.13 21.57 20.23
N VAL A 595 -25.50 21.44 19.05
CA VAL A 595 -25.52 22.49 18.02
C VAL A 595 -26.87 22.60 17.29
N LEU A 596 -27.68 21.53 17.34
CA LEU A 596 -29.07 21.53 16.89
C LEU A 596 -30.05 22.07 17.95
N GLU A 597 -29.55 22.46 19.13
CA GLU A 597 -30.34 22.91 20.29
C GLU A 597 -31.39 21.87 20.74
N LEU A 598 -31.08 20.58 20.58
CA LEU A 598 -31.94 19.46 20.97
C LEU A 598 -31.47 18.93 22.33
N LYS A 599 -32.34 19.07 23.34
CA LYS A 599 -32.17 18.47 24.67
C LYS A 599 -32.76 17.07 24.75
#